data_AF-K9UEB3-F1
#
_entry.id   AF-K9UEB3-F1
#
_cell.length_a   1.000
_cell.length_b   1.000
_cell.length_c   1.000
_cell.angle_alpha   90.00
_cell.angle_beta   90.00
_cell.angle_gamma   90.00
#
_symmetry.space_group_name_H-M   'P 1'
#
loop_
_entity.id
_entity.type
_entity.pdbx_description
1 polymer ?
#
loop_
_entity_poly.entity_id
_entity_poly.type
_entity_poly.pdbx_seq_one_letter_code
_entity_poly.pdbx_strand_id
1 'polypeptide(L)'
;MSKTTLVTIVQKIGYDAANDGAKTLIQLPNGQQYYVWTYWYDNEAIPRVGSAVKLSYSEYNDYSINELYKLTNAGIGKEVSIMKFTKAN
;
A
#
# COMPACT_ATOMS: atom_id res chain seq x y z
N MET A 1 -17.58 -7.39 0.36
CA MET A 1 -17.47 -6.40 1.46
C MET A 1 -16.05 -5.88 1.48
N SER A 2 -15.83 -4.57 1.65
CA SER A 2 -14.48 -4.04 1.86
C SER A 2 -13.98 -4.44 3.25
N LYS A 3 -12.76 -4.95 3.32
CA LYS A 3 -12.05 -5.23 4.57
C LYS A 3 -11.02 -4.13 4.80
N THR A 4 -10.75 -3.85 6.06
CA THR A 4 -9.73 -2.88 6.46
C THR A 4 -8.84 -3.51 7.52
N THR A 5 -7.54 -3.38 7.35
CA THR A 5 -6.54 -3.88 8.30
C THR A 5 -5.47 -2.81 8.55
N LEU A 6 -4.88 -2.82 9.74
CA LEU A 6 -3.75 -1.96 10.04
C LEU A 6 -2.48 -2.60 9.50
N VAL A 7 -1.65 -1.82 8.81
CA VAL A 7 -0.35 -2.24 8.30
C VAL A 7 0.71 -1.24 8.71
N THR A 8 1.94 -1.70 8.83
CA THR A 8 3.08 -0.83 9.15
C THR A 8 3.89 -0.56 7.89
N ILE A 9 4.30 0.69 7.68
CA ILE A 9 5.29 1.01 6.64
C ILE A 9 6.66 0.55 7.13
N VAL A 10 7.24 -0.47 6.50
CA VAL A 10 8.55 -1.02 6.88
C VAL A 10 9.67 -0.27 6.17
N GLN A 11 9.49 0.04 4.89
CA GLN A 11 10.53 0.68 4.09
C GLN A 11 9.91 1.48 2.94
N LYS A 12 10.44 2.68 2.67
CA LYS A 12 10.21 3.38 1.41
C LYS A 12 11.37 3.08 0.47
N ILE A 13 11.07 2.58 -0.72
CA ILE A 13 12.10 2.20 -1.70
C ILE A 13 12.29 3.31 -2.73
N GLY A 14 11.21 4.01 -3.10
CA GLY A 14 11.26 5.10 -4.07
C GLY A 14 10.61 4.71 -5.39
N TYR A 15 10.91 5.47 -6.45
CA TYR A 15 10.31 5.25 -7.78
C TYR A 15 10.80 3.94 -8.38
N ASP A 16 9.88 3.12 -8.85
CA ASP A 16 10.14 1.91 -9.61
C ASP A 16 9.62 2.09 -11.04
N ALA A 17 10.54 2.29 -11.98
CA ALA A 17 10.24 2.55 -13.38
C ALA A 17 9.49 1.38 -14.05
N ALA A 18 9.66 0.14 -13.57
CA ALA A 18 8.99 -1.02 -14.16
C ALA A 18 7.48 -1.04 -13.89
N ASN A 19 7.03 -0.35 -12.83
CA ASN A 19 5.64 -0.27 -12.42
C ASN A 19 5.14 1.19 -12.38
N ASP A 20 5.92 2.14 -12.90
CA ASP A 20 5.67 3.58 -12.92
C ASP A 20 5.11 4.15 -11.60
N GLY A 21 5.70 3.74 -10.47
CA GLY A 21 5.11 4.00 -9.16
C GLY A 21 6.10 4.12 -8.01
N ALA A 22 5.66 4.77 -6.94
CA ALA A 22 6.39 4.78 -5.67
C ALA A 22 6.25 3.41 -4.98
N LYS A 23 7.35 2.67 -4.91
CA LYS A 23 7.43 1.37 -4.26
C LYS A 23 7.66 1.52 -2.75
N THR A 24 6.83 0.87 -1.97
CA THR A 24 6.90 0.83 -0.50
C THR A 24 6.73 -0.61 -0.02
N LEU A 25 7.44 -0.98 1.05
CA LEU A 25 7.27 -2.24 1.74
C LEU A 25 6.36 -2.01 2.95
N ILE A 26 5.28 -2.79 3.03
CA ILE A 26 4.36 -2.79 4.16
C ILE A 26 4.38 -4.15 4.86
N GLN A 27 3.97 -4.17 6.13
CA GLN A 27 3.81 -5.39 6.91
C GLN A 27 2.41 -5.48 7.52
N LEU A 28 1.75 -6.61 7.31
CA LEU A 28 0.49 -6.97 7.95
C LEU A 28 0.72 -7.36 9.43
N PRO A 29 -0.32 -7.36 10.28
CA PRO A 29 -0.20 -7.73 11.69
C PRO A 29 0.29 -9.17 11.92
N ASN A 30 0.06 -10.05 10.95
CA ASN A 30 0.54 -11.45 10.98
C ASN A 30 2.03 -11.60 10.60
N GLY A 31 2.76 -10.49 10.42
CA GLY A 31 4.18 -10.48 10.06
C GLY A 31 4.47 -10.62 8.56
N GLN A 32 3.46 -10.92 7.72
CA GLN A 32 3.67 -11.02 6.28
C GLN A 32 3.94 -9.65 5.66
N GLN A 33 4.91 -9.60 4.75
CA GLN A 33 5.33 -8.38 4.08
C GLN A 33 4.91 -8.36 2.62
N TYR A 34 4.59 -7.16 2.14
CA TYR A 34 4.11 -6.91 0.77
C TYR A 34 4.73 -5.64 0.22
N TYR A 35 5.15 -5.69 -1.04
CA TYR A 35 5.42 -4.50 -1.82
C TYR A 35 4.12 -3.91 -2.37
N VAL A 36 4.01 -2.59 -2.23
CA VAL A 36 2.91 -1.80 -2.78
C VAL A 36 3.48 -0.71 -3.68
N TRP A 37 2.81 -0.46 -4.80
CA TRP A 37 3.10 0.64 -5.68
C TRP A 37 1.93 1.60 -5.68
N THR A 38 2.21 2.85 -5.40
CA THR A 38 1.24 3.94 -5.54
C THR A 38 1.68 4.84 -6.68
N TYR A 39 0.78 5.67 -7.19
CA TYR A 39 1.15 6.68 -8.16
C TYR A 39 2.28 7.55 -7.60
N TRP A 40 3.33 7.78 -8.40
CA TRP A 40 4.54 8.48 -7.96
C TRP A 40 4.27 9.91 -7.48
N TYR A 41 3.29 10.59 -8.10
CA TYR A 41 2.89 11.95 -7.72
C TYR A 41 2.16 12.01 -6.37
N ASP A 42 1.64 10.89 -5.86
CA ASP A 42 0.96 10.81 -4.55
C ASP A 42 1.94 10.54 -3.39
N ASN A 43 3.26 10.68 -3.60
CA ASN A 43 4.29 10.32 -2.62
C ASN A 43 4.15 11.04 -1.26
N GLU A 44 3.53 12.23 -1.26
CA GLU A 44 3.24 13.00 -0.03
C GLU A 44 2.21 12.33 0.88
N ALA A 45 1.34 11.48 0.33
CA ALA A 45 0.33 10.75 1.09
C ALA A 45 0.92 9.50 1.78
N ILE A 46 2.07 9.00 1.31
CA ILE A 46 2.67 7.77 1.84
C ILE A 46 3.29 8.04 3.23
N PRO A 47 2.89 7.30 4.27
CA PRO A 47 3.33 7.59 5.65
C PRO A 47 4.81 7.26 5.86
N ARG A 48 5.45 7.86 6.88
CA ARG A 48 6.86 7.59 7.18
C ARG A 48 7.06 6.13 7.60
N VAL A 49 8.28 5.61 7.45
CA VAL A 49 8.66 4.29 8.00
C VAL A 49 8.33 4.25 9.49
N GLY A 50 7.75 3.13 9.94
CA GLY A 50 7.23 2.92 11.30
C GLY A 50 5.79 3.41 11.52
N SER A 51 5.20 4.14 10.57
CA SER A 51 3.80 4.58 10.69
C SER A 51 2.85 3.40 10.54
N ALA A 52 1.82 3.36 11.40
CA ALA A 52 0.65 2.51 11.22
C ALA A 52 -0.34 3.19 10.26
N VAL A 53 -0.78 2.46 9.24
CA VAL A 53 -1.63 2.96 8.16
C VAL A 53 -2.75 1.96 7.91
N LYS A 54 -3.91 2.42 7.44
CA LYS A 54 -5.03 1.52 7.16
C LYS A 54 -4.94 1.05 5.71
N LEU A 55 -4.85 -0.25 5.51
CA LEU A 55 -5.02 -0.90 4.21
C LEU A 55 -6.49 -1.30 4.07
N SER A 56 -7.19 -0.68 3.13
CA SER A 56 -8.53 -1.10 2.71
C SER A 56 -8.42 -1.91 1.43
N TYR A 57 -9.09 -3.06 1.38
CA TYR A 57 -9.11 -3.95 0.22
C TYR A 57 -10.48 -4.60 0.01
N SER A 58 -10.82 -4.90 -1.24
CA SER A 58 -11.97 -5.75 -1.53
C SER A 58 -11.48 -7.17 -1.81
N GLU A 59 -12.14 -8.16 -1.21
CA GLU A 59 -11.99 -9.54 -1.65
C GLU A 59 -12.95 -9.73 -2.84
N TYR A 60 -12.52 -9.37 -4.04
CA TYR A 60 -13.11 -9.93 -5.25
C TYR A 60 -12.13 -10.92 -5.84
N ASN A 61 -12.54 -12.19 -5.85
CA ASN A 61 -11.91 -13.30 -6.54
C ASN A 61 -11.81 -12.97 -8.03
N ASP A 62 -10.75 -12.32 -8.46
CA ASP A 62 -9.98 -12.74 -9.62
C ASP A 62 -8.83 -11.76 -9.85
N TYR A 63 -7.81 -12.27 -10.51
CA TYR A 63 -6.54 -11.64 -10.86
C TYR A 63 -6.65 -10.39 -11.78
N SER A 64 -7.63 -9.50 -11.59
CA SER A 64 -7.72 -8.22 -12.30
C SER A 64 -7.18 -7.08 -11.44
N ILE A 65 -6.01 -6.59 -11.83
CA ILE A 65 -5.02 -5.87 -11.02
C ILE A 65 -5.38 -4.42 -10.64
N ASN A 66 -6.57 -3.92 -10.98
CA ASN A 66 -6.81 -2.47 -11.03
C ASN A 66 -7.76 -1.89 -9.98
N GLU A 67 -8.41 -2.70 -9.15
CA GLU A 67 -9.43 -2.17 -8.25
C GLU A 67 -9.24 -2.66 -6.81
N LEU A 68 -9.06 -1.69 -5.91
CA LEU A 68 -9.55 -1.65 -4.52
C LEU A 68 -8.54 -1.72 -3.36
N TYR A 69 -7.23 -1.67 -3.59
CA TYR A 69 -6.29 -1.45 -2.49
C TYR A 69 -6.07 0.05 -2.26
N LYS A 70 -6.36 0.54 -1.06
CA LYS A 70 -6.05 1.92 -0.63
C LYS A 70 -5.25 1.91 0.66
N LEU A 71 -4.27 2.81 0.76
CA LEU A 71 -3.59 3.12 2.01
C LEU A 71 -4.08 4.47 2.52
N THR A 72 -4.63 4.48 3.72
CA THR A 72 -4.99 5.70 4.42
C THR A 72 -3.95 6.01 5.48
N ASN A 73 -3.29 7.17 5.35
CA ASN A 73 -2.45 7.72 6.39
C ASN A 73 -3.32 8.29 7.50
N ALA A 74 -3.46 7.55 8.59
CA ALA A 74 -4.26 7.99 9.73
C ALA A 74 -3.74 9.29 10.39
N GLY A 75 -2.43 9.58 10.26
CA GLY A 75 -1.81 10.76 10.87
C GLY A 75 -2.09 12.08 10.13
N ILE A 76 -2.40 12.03 8.82
CA ILE A 76 -2.67 13.24 8.01
C ILE A 76 -4.03 13.17 7.28
N GLY A 77 -4.79 12.10 7.44
CA GLY A 77 -6.11 11.92 6.82
C GLY A 77 -6.12 11.75 5.29
N LYS A 78 -4.96 11.56 4.65
CA LYS A 78 -4.85 11.37 3.20
C LYS A 78 -4.96 9.89 2.83
N GLU A 79 -5.64 9.61 1.73
CA GLU A 79 -5.70 8.28 1.11
C GLU A 79 -4.82 8.25 -0.15
N VAL A 80 -4.22 7.10 -0.42
CA VAL A 80 -3.52 6.82 -1.67
C VAL A 80 -3.99 5.51 -2.25
N SER A 81 -4.26 5.51 -3.56
CA SER A 81 -4.60 4.30 -4.30
C SER A 81 -3.34 3.47 -4.56
N ILE A 82 -3.44 2.17 -4.31
CA ILE A 82 -2.40 1.21 -4.65
C ILE A 82 -2.69 0.68 -6.05
N MET A 83 -1.75 0.88 -6.97
CA MET A 83 -1.78 0.36 -8.33
C MET A 83 -1.39 -1.12 -8.38
N LYS A 84 -0.54 -1.57 -7.46
CA LYS A 84 -0.06 -2.95 -7.41
C LYS A 84 0.26 -3.39 -5.99
N PHE A 85 -0.08 -4.63 -5.68
CA PHE A 85 0.12 -5.26 -4.38
C PHE A 85 0.76 -6.64 -4.59
N THR A 86 1.94 -6.91 -4.03
CA THR A 86 2.68 -8.15 -4.28
C THR A 86 3.40 -8.60 -3.03
N LYS A 87 3.33 -9.90 -2.71
CA LYS A 87 4.02 -10.46 -1.54
C LYS A 87 5.53 -10.25 -1.66
N ALA A 88 6.17 -9.81 -0.58
CA ALA A 88 7.63 -9.77 -0.48
C ALA A 88 8.13 -11.17 -0.08
N ASN A 89 9.15 -11.67 -0.79
CA ASN A 89 9.75 -12.99 -0.53
C ASN A 89 10.61 -12.96 0.74
#